data_AF-A0A327QVM7-F1
#
_entry.id   AF-A0A327QVM7-F1
#
_cell.length_a   1.000
_cell.length_b   1.000
_cell.length_c   1.000
_cell.angle_alpha   90.00
_cell.angle_beta   90.00
_cell.angle_gamma   90.00
#
_symmetry.space_group_name_H-M   'P 1'
#
loop_
_entity.id
_entity.type
_entity.pdbx_description
1 polymer ?
#
loop_
_entity_poly.entity_id
_entity_poly.type
_entity_poly.pdbx_seq_one_letter_code
_entity_poly.pdbx_strand_id
1 'polypeptide(L)'
;MKTIKTIMTLGLISMCIACQGQAKQENTDRKEAQNVSKMDTAKQMNLLDEQAKILGSVFGNLETGEKNPFEGITNYMELIEKMEGPEADKQYLREQYKLYDLSTDPKKKEEFKVLFNKKLKEAMDKGMTEEQ
;
A
#
# COMPACT_ATOMS: atom_id res chain seq x y z
N MET A 1 -37.60 -0.59 16.56
CA MET A 1 -36.63 -0.26 15.48
C MET A 1 -36.37 1.26 15.38
N LYS A 2 -35.94 1.92 16.45
CA LYS A 2 -35.56 3.36 16.40
C LYS A 2 -34.23 3.66 17.11
N THR A 3 -33.76 2.77 17.98
CA THR A 3 -32.53 2.95 18.77
C THR A 3 -31.25 2.59 18.00
N ILE A 4 -31.34 1.75 16.98
CA ILE A 4 -30.18 1.32 16.17
C ILE A 4 -29.69 2.43 15.23
N LYS A 5 -30.58 3.35 14.81
CA LYS A 5 -30.21 4.44 13.90
C LYS A 5 -29.39 5.55 14.57
N THR A 6 -29.45 5.70 15.89
CA THR A 6 -28.75 6.78 16.60
C THR A 6 -27.26 6.48 16.81
N ILE A 7 -26.87 5.20 16.87
CA ILE A 7 -25.47 4.80 17.10
C ILE A 7 -24.62 4.99 15.83
N MET A 8 -25.20 4.83 14.64
CA MET A 8 -24.49 5.04 13.37
C MET A 8 -24.18 6.51 13.06
N THR A 9 -24.89 7.47 13.65
CA THR A 9 -24.68 8.90 13.38
C THR A 9 -23.57 9.51 14.24
N LEU A 10 -23.19 8.87 15.36
CA LEU A 10 -22.11 9.34 16.24
C LEU A 10 -20.71 8.88 15.80
N GLY A 11 -20.60 7.88 14.93
CA GLY A 11 -19.31 7.42 14.38
C GLY A 11 -18.73 8.30 13.27
N LEU A 12 -19.55 9.16 12.64
CA LEU A 12 -19.15 9.96 11.48
C LEU A 12 -18.60 11.37 11.82
N ILE A 13 -18.67 11.80 13.08
CA ILE A 13 -18.21 13.15 13.49
C ILE A 13 -16.76 13.11 14.05
N SER A 14 -16.20 11.93 14.35
CA SER A 14 -14.84 11.82 14.88
C SER A 14 -13.72 12.03 13.85
N MET A 15 -14.03 12.16 12.56
CA MET A 15 -13.01 12.23 11.50
C MET A 15 -12.54 13.65 11.13
N CYS A 16 -13.05 14.70 11.79
CA CYS A 16 -12.72 16.09 11.43
C CYS A 16 -11.84 16.85 12.45
N ILE A 17 -11.40 16.24 13.56
CA ILE A 17 -10.64 16.97 14.61
C ILE A 17 -9.11 16.75 14.54
N ALA A 18 -8.61 15.83 13.70
CA ALA A 18 -7.17 15.52 13.67
C ALA A 18 -6.29 16.48 12.83
N CYS A 19 -6.84 17.51 12.17
CA CYS A 19 -6.07 18.40 11.28
C CYS A 19 -5.80 19.81 11.83
N GLN A 20 -6.17 20.14 13.08
CA GLN A 20 -5.84 21.44 13.67
C GLN A 20 -5.43 21.30 15.14
N GLY A 21 -4.18 20.90 15.39
CA GLY A 21 -3.66 20.86 16.74
C GLY A 21 -2.24 20.35 16.85
N GLN A 22 -1.26 21.21 16.51
CA GLN A 22 0.00 21.37 17.24
C GLN A 22 0.91 22.37 16.50
N ALA A 23 0.56 23.66 16.62
CA ALA A 23 1.57 24.70 16.61
C ALA A 23 2.11 24.84 18.04
N LYS A 24 3.44 24.77 18.17
CA LYS A 24 4.24 24.98 19.40
C LYS A 24 4.08 23.94 20.51
N GLN A 25 5.06 23.03 20.59
CA GLN A 25 5.73 22.80 21.88
C GLN A 25 7.21 22.53 21.66
N GLU A 26 7.99 23.22 22.47
CA GLU A 26 9.43 23.40 22.45
C GLU A 26 10.15 22.19 23.09
N ASN A 27 11.30 21.85 22.50
CA ASN A 27 12.38 20.95 22.93
C ASN A 27 12.24 20.20 24.28
N THR A 28 12.32 18.87 24.20
CA THR A 28 12.94 17.86 25.11
C THR A 28 12.17 16.56 24.82
N ASP A 29 12.61 15.68 23.93
CA ASP A 29 13.63 14.69 24.22
C ASP A 29 14.37 14.22 22.95
N ARG A 30 15.69 14.33 23.04
CA ARG A 30 16.65 13.95 22.01
C ARG A 30 17.12 12.53 22.32
N LYS A 31 16.46 11.50 21.79
CA LYS A 31 17.02 10.13 21.62
C LYS A 31 16.08 9.16 20.90
N GLU A 32 15.65 9.47 19.68
CA GLU A 32 15.15 8.45 18.74
C GLU A 32 15.33 8.85 17.25
N ALA A 33 16.15 9.87 17.00
CA ALA A 33 16.48 10.33 15.66
C ALA A 33 17.70 9.58 15.11
N GLN A 34 17.58 8.27 14.87
CA GLN A 34 18.56 7.56 14.03
C GLN A 34 17.96 6.34 13.34
N ASN A 35 16.97 6.57 12.47
CA ASN A 35 16.81 5.85 11.19
C ASN A 35 15.66 6.41 10.34
N VAL A 36 15.50 7.74 10.32
CA VAL A 36 14.76 8.36 9.21
C VAL A 36 15.73 8.42 8.04
N SER A 37 15.81 7.29 7.33
CA SER A 37 16.32 7.25 5.96
C SER A 37 15.74 8.46 5.23
N LYS A 38 16.58 9.23 4.54
CA LYS A 38 16.18 10.37 3.71
C LYS A 38 15.07 9.89 2.76
N MET A 39 13.81 10.08 3.14
CA MET A 39 12.71 9.89 2.21
C MET A 39 12.96 10.87 1.08
N ASP A 40 13.16 10.35 -0.13
CA ASP A 40 13.11 11.14 -1.35
C ASP A 40 11.70 11.74 -1.40
N THR A 41 11.54 12.97 -0.88
CA THR A 41 10.26 13.69 -0.77
C THR A 41 9.58 13.90 -2.13
N ALA A 42 10.26 13.58 -3.24
CA ALA A 42 9.68 13.58 -4.57
C ALA A 42 8.83 12.32 -4.87
N LYS A 43 9.12 11.17 -4.26
CA LYS A 43 8.31 9.95 -4.43
C LYS A 43 7.28 9.90 -3.32
N GLN A 44 6.01 9.98 -3.69
CA GLN A 44 4.93 9.73 -2.74
C GLN A 44 5.11 8.31 -2.18
N MET A 45 5.03 8.17 -0.86
CA MET A 45 5.13 6.89 -0.17
C MET A 45 4.19 5.86 -0.82
N ASN A 46 4.73 4.68 -1.17
CA ASN A 46 3.97 3.64 -1.85
C ASN A 46 2.93 3.05 -0.88
N LEU A 47 1.64 3.21 -1.18
CA LEU A 47 0.57 2.81 -0.26
C LEU A 47 0.55 1.30 -0.03
N LEU A 48 0.90 0.49 -1.03
CA LEU A 48 0.92 -0.97 -0.91
C LEU A 48 2.03 -1.43 0.03
N ASP A 49 3.18 -0.75 0.01
CA ASP A 49 4.27 -1.02 0.95
C ASP A 49 3.86 -0.68 2.39
N GLU A 50 3.19 0.45 2.59
CA GLU A 50 2.71 0.83 3.92
C GLU A 50 1.63 -0.12 4.44
N GLN A 51 0.72 -0.60 3.57
CA GLN A 51 -0.25 -1.62 3.93
C GLN A 51 0.45 -2.92 4.34
N ALA A 52 1.46 -3.37 3.58
CA ALA A 52 2.22 -4.56 3.91
C ALA A 52 2.98 -4.43 5.24
N LYS A 53 3.54 -3.25 5.51
CA LYS A 53 4.20 -2.93 6.78
C LYS A 53 3.22 -2.93 7.96
N ILE A 54 2.01 -2.40 7.80
CA ILE A 54 0.96 -2.47 8.83
C ILE A 54 0.58 -3.93 9.07
N LEU A 55 0.40 -4.73 8.03
CA LEU A 55 0.10 -6.16 8.17
C LEU A 55 1.22 -6.90 8.90
N GLY A 56 2.48 -6.65 8.55
CA GLY A 56 3.63 -7.21 9.26
C GLY A 56 3.69 -6.78 10.73
N SER A 57 3.35 -5.53 11.03
CA SER A 57 3.35 -5.01 12.41
C SER A 57 2.22 -5.59 13.26
N VAL A 58 1.03 -5.77 12.69
CA VAL A 58 -0.16 -6.28 13.41
C VAL A 58 -0.12 -7.79 13.55
N PHE A 59 0.20 -8.49 12.46
CA PHE A 59 0.06 -9.94 12.39
C PHE A 59 1.39 -10.67 12.48
N GLY A 60 2.54 -10.04 12.24
CA GLY A 60 3.84 -10.72 12.16
C GLY A 60 4.36 -11.31 13.47
N ASN A 61 3.84 -10.87 14.62
CA ASN A 61 4.16 -11.43 15.95
C ASN A 61 3.12 -12.46 16.43
N LEU A 62 2.13 -12.81 15.61
CA LEU A 62 1.18 -13.85 15.99
C LEU A 62 1.89 -15.20 16.01
N GLU A 63 1.79 -15.88 17.15
CA GLU A 63 2.17 -17.27 17.29
C GLU A 63 1.13 -18.13 16.56
N THR A 64 1.39 -18.39 15.29
CA THR A 64 0.69 -19.44 14.55
C THR A 64 1.41 -20.76 14.80
N GLY A 65 0.68 -21.88 14.90
CA GLY A 65 1.28 -23.22 14.98
C GLY A 65 2.06 -23.64 13.72
N GLU A 66 2.11 -22.77 12.71
CA GLU A 66 2.82 -22.87 11.45
C GLU A 66 3.65 -21.59 11.22
N LYS A 67 4.46 -21.55 10.15
CA LYS A 67 5.26 -20.35 9.81
C LYS A 67 4.33 -19.18 9.47
N ASN A 68 4.41 -18.10 10.25
CA ASN A 68 3.57 -16.92 10.07
C ASN A 68 3.93 -16.19 8.77
N PRO A 69 2.99 -16.04 7.81
CA PRO A 69 3.28 -15.40 6.53
C PRO A 69 3.57 -13.90 6.67
N PHE A 70 3.15 -13.26 7.77
CA PHE A 70 3.34 -11.82 8.01
C PHE A 70 4.62 -11.48 8.77
N GLU A 71 5.33 -12.48 9.30
CA GLU A 71 6.56 -12.27 10.05
C GLU A 71 7.59 -11.51 9.20
N GLY A 72 8.11 -10.38 9.69
CA GLY A 72 9.18 -9.63 9.00
C GLY A 72 8.82 -9.03 7.63
N ILE A 73 7.53 -8.89 7.29
CA ILE A 73 7.11 -8.15 6.09
C ILE A 73 7.28 -6.64 6.30
N THR A 74 7.93 -5.98 5.36
CA THR A 74 8.18 -4.53 5.38
C THR A 74 7.72 -3.82 4.10
N ASN A 75 7.43 -4.56 3.03
CA ASN A 75 6.97 -4.03 1.75
C ASN A 75 6.06 -5.03 1.01
N TYR A 76 5.39 -4.56 -0.04
CA TYR A 76 4.40 -5.36 -0.75
C TYR A 76 5.00 -6.53 -1.53
N MET A 77 6.24 -6.40 -2.01
CA MET A 77 6.92 -7.47 -2.75
C MET A 77 7.25 -8.65 -1.82
N GLU A 78 7.70 -8.38 -0.60
CA GLU A 78 7.90 -9.41 0.42
C GLU A 78 6.61 -10.16 0.77
N LEU A 79 5.48 -9.43 0.80
CA LEU A 79 4.17 -10.05 1.00
C LEU A 79 3.82 -11.01 -0.13
N ILE A 80 3.97 -10.61 -1.40
CA ILE A 80 3.70 -11.48 -2.56
C ILE A 80 4.55 -12.75 -2.51
N GLU A 81 5.84 -12.64 -2.16
CA GLU A 81 6.73 -13.81 -2.09
C GLU A 81 6.26 -14.82 -1.03
N LYS A 82 5.79 -14.32 0.12
CA LYS A 82 5.31 -15.15 1.24
C LYS A 82 3.89 -15.67 1.08
N MET A 83 3.08 -15.07 0.19
CA MET A 83 1.74 -15.57 -0.11
C MET A 83 1.81 -16.99 -0.69
N GLU A 84 0.84 -17.82 -0.32
CA GLU A 84 0.62 -19.10 -0.99
C GLU A 84 -0.22 -18.88 -2.25
N GLY A 85 0.11 -19.59 -3.33
CA GLY A 85 -0.67 -19.54 -4.56
C GLY A 85 0.12 -19.83 -5.83
N PRO A 86 -0.55 -19.92 -6.98
CA PRO A 86 0.08 -20.10 -8.28
C PRO A 86 1.05 -18.98 -8.63
N GLU A 87 2.17 -19.32 -9.27
CA GLU A 87 3.18 -18.33 -9.69
C GLU A 87 2.63 -17.32 -10.72
N ALA A 88 1.63 -17.72 -11.51
CA ALA A 88 0.94 -16.83 -12.44
C ALA A 88 0.24 -15.66 -11.73
N ASP A 89 -0.42 -15.94 -10.60
CA ASP A 89 -1.12 -14.92 -9.80
C ASP A 89 -0.11 -14.00 -9.11
N LYS A 90 0.97 -14.57 -8.57
CA LYS A 90 2.08 -13.79 -8.01
C LYS A 90 2.69 -12.86 -9.05
N GLN A 91 2.92 -13.35 -10.27
CA GLN A 91 3.42 -12.49 -11.35
C GLN A 91 2.46 -11.37 -11.70
N TYR A 92 1.16 -11.68 -11.80
CA TYR A 92 0.16 -10.65 -12.03
C TYR A 92 0.24 -9.54 -10.95
N LEU A 93 0.35 -9.90 -9.68
CA LEU A 93 0.49 -8.94 -8.58
C LEU A 93 1.78 -8.12 -8.68
N ARG A 94 2.92 -8.74 -9.02
CA ARG A 94 4.19 -8.03 -9.24
C ARG A 94 4.09 -7.02 -10.40
N GLU A 95 3.38 -7.37 -11.46
CA GLU A 95 3.15 -6.46 -12.58
C GLU A 95 2.24 -5.27 -12.21
N GLN A 96 1.18 -5.50 -11.43
CA GLN A 96 0.32 -4.43 -10.92
C GLN A 96 1.10 -3.49 -9.99
N TYR A 97 1.88 -4.06 -9.07
CA TYR A 97 2.75 -3.28 -8.18
C TYR A 97 3.72 -2.41 -8.98
N LYS A 98 4.37 -2.95 -10.00
CA LYS A 98 5.28 -2.19 -10.88
C LYS A 98 4.56 -1.02 -11.57
N LEU A 99 3.37 -1.25 -12.10
CA LEU A 99 2.60 -0.19 -12.75
C LEU A 99 2.23 0.92 -11.75
N TYR A 100 1.81 0.55 -10.55
CA TYR A 100 1.50 1.49 -9.47
C TYR A 100 2.74 2.29 -9.02
N ASP A 101 3.87 1.61 -8.78
CA ASP A 101 5.11 2.23 -8.35
C ASP A 101 5.62 3.27 -9.37
N LEU A 102 5.50 2.96 -10.67
CA LEU A 102 5.82 3.90 -11.74
C LEU A 102 4.85 5.09 -11.81
N SER A 103 3.58 4.88 -11.49
CA SER A 103 2.56 5.94 -11.53
C SER A 103 2.70 6.96 -10.39
N THR A 104 3.31 6.55 -9.28
CA THR A 104 3.53 7.38 -8.08
C THR A 104 4.87 8.12 -8.10
N ASP A 105 5.80 7.72 -8.98
CA ASP A 105 7.09 8.39 -9.15
C ASP A 105 7.01 9.46 -10.27
N PRO A 106 7.03 10.77 -9.94
CA PRO A 106 6.93 11.83 -10.93
C PRO A 106 8.11 11.83 -11.91
N LYS A 107 9.26 11.26 -11.55
CA LYS A 107 10.44 11.16 -12.41
C LYS A 107 10.30 10.06 -13.47
N LYS A 108 9.36 9.12 -13.28
CA LYS A 108 9.16 7.95 -14.15
C LYS A 108 7.88 7.99 -14.99
N LYS A 109 7.31 9.17 -15.17
CA LYS A 109 6.08 9.37 -15.96
C LYS A 109 6.16 8.81 -17.38
N GLU A 110 7.31 8.91 -18.05
CA GLU A 110 7.48 8.37 -19.39
C GLU A 110 7.55 6.83 -19.40
N GLU A 111 8.24 6.23 -18.44
CA GLU A 111 8.26 4.77 -18.25
C GLU A 111 6.84 4.24 -17.97
N PHE A 112 6.09 4.94 -17.11
CA PHE A 112 4.70 4.64 -16.82
C PHE A 112 3.83 4.67 -18.09
N LYS A 113 3.91 5.74 -18.89
CA LYS A 113 3.14 5.86 -20.14
C LYS A 113 3.42 4.72 -21.11
N VAL A 114 4.71 4.38 -21.31
CA VAL A 114 5.10 3.30 -22.21
C VAL A 114 4.51 1.97 -21.74
N LEU A 115 4.65 1.65 -20.45
CA LEU A 115 4.13 0.40 -19.89
C LEU A 115 2.59 0.35 -19.94
N PHE A 116 1.93 1.46 -19.57
CA PHE A 116 0.48 1.58 -19.59
C PHE A 116 -0.08 1.40 -21.00
N ASN A 117 0.46 2.10 -22.00
CA ASN A 117 0.01 1.98 -23.38
C ASN A 117 0.24 0.58 -23.95
N LYS A 118 1.34 -0.08 -23.59
CA LYS A 118 1.58 -1.47 -23.98
C LYS A 118 0.49 -2.40 -23.42
N LYS A 119 0.20 -2.31 -22.12
CA LYS A 119 -0.84 -3.14 -21.48
C LYS A 119 -2.24 -2.85 -22.03
N LEU A 120 -2.55 -1.57 -22.31
CA LEU A 120 -3.81 -1.19 -22.95
C LEU A 120 -3.94 -1.81 -24.34
N LYS A 121 -2.87 -1.76 -25.15
CA LYS A 121 -2.85 -2.38 -26.47
C LYS A 121 -3.04 -3.90 -26.39
N GLU A 122 -2.31 -4.57 -25.51
CA GLU A 122 -2.45 -6.02 -25.29
C GLU A 122 -3.89 -6.40 -24.88
N ALA A 123 -4.55 -5.58 -24.06
CA ALA A 123 -5.93 -5.81 -23.66
C ALA A 123 -6.91 -5.61 -24.84
N MET A 124 -6.70 -4.60 -25.67
CA MET A 124 -7.50 -4.38 -26.88
C MET A 124 -7.31 -5.52 -27.88
N ASP A 125 -6.06 -5.95 -28.13
CA ASP A 125 -5.75 -7.03 -29.07
C ASP A 125 -6.41 -8.35 -28.62
N LYS A 126 -6.43 -8.65 -27.31
CA LYS A 126 -7.14 -9.81 -26.74
C LYS A 126 -8.66 -9.69 -26.88
N GLY A 127 -9.23 -8.54 -26.53
CA GLY A 127 -10.68 -8.31 -26.66
C GLY A 127 -11.17 -8.43 -28.11
N MET A 128 -10.35 -8.02 -29.08
CA MET A 128 -10.67 -8.16 -30.50
C MET A 128 -10.49 -9.58 -31.06
N THR A 129 -9.70 -10.44 -30.40
CA THR A 129 -9.52 -11.85 -30.82
C THR A 129 -10.53 -12.81 -30.19
N GLU A 130 -11.14 -12.43 -29.05
CA GLU A 130 -12.21 -13.22 -28.41
C GLU A 130 -13.60 -13.03 -29.07
N GLU A 131 -13.76 -12.02 -29.95
CA GLU A 131 -15.00 -11.76 -30.73
C GLU A 131 -15.02 -12.41 -32.14
N GLN A 132 -14.05 -13.27 -32.47
CA GLN A 132 -14.00 -14.05 -33.73
C GLN A 132 -14.14 -15.55 -33.50
#